data_AF-A0A957JGY8-F1
#
_entry.id   AF-A0A957JGY8-F1
#
_cell.length_a   1.000
_cell.length_b   1.000
_cell.length_c   1.000
_cell.angle_alpha   90.00
_cell.angle_beta   90.00
_cell.angle_gamma   90.00
#
_symmetry.space_group_name_H-M   'P 1'
#
loop_
_entity.id
_entity.type
_entity.pdbx_description
1 polymer ?
#
loop_
_entity_poly.entity_id
_entity_poly.type
_entity_poly.pdbx_seq_one_letter_code
_entity_poly.pdbx_strand_id
1 'polypeptide(L)'
;VAIFTVLSVVLNIVHAPQDFLPRILAAIPPVALFLSFELLMNQVKGIVHRAAAFQSLRDLAATIRQKQTELDGLIQAKRAELDELVQSRTADLDKLDTAVERMTTQKETLQAELRDLRSERRQAQTASNLGILDLANAVRVANKTEAQDALLAYLAEYPDASLAEAGTAIGRSKSTIGVYVRELSESGRLHKNGHGWEIVDEE
;
A
#
# COMPACT_ATOMS: atom_id res chain seq x y z
N VAL A 1 67.19 58.65 -11.53
CA VAL A 1 68.58 58.15 -11.37
C VAL A 1 69.37 58.27 -12.66
N ALA A 2 68.92 57.72 -13.80
CA ALA A 2 69.64 57.80 -15.08
C ALA A 2 70.03 59.24 -15.50
N ILE A 3 69.10 60.21 -15.38
CA ILE A 3 69.36 61.63 -15.70
C ILE A 3 70.47 62.21 -14.80
N PHE A 4 70.49 61.82 -13.52
CA PHE A 4 71.50 62.28 -12.55
C PHE A 4 72.87 61.65 -12.82
N THR A 5 72.91 60.38 -13.23
CA THR A 5 74.13 59.70 -13.67
C THR A 5 74.72 60.37 -14.91
N VAL A 6 73.89 60.68 -15.92
CA VAL A 6 74.34 61.40 -17.12
C VAL A 6 74.91 62.78 -16.76
N LEU A 7 74.23 63.53 -15.89
CA LEU A 7 74.71 64.83 -15.43
C LEU A 7 76.05 64.72 -14.67
N SER A 8 76.20 63.70 -13.82
CA SER A 8 77.44 63.45 -13.05
C SER A 8 78.60 63.03 -13.95
N VAL A 9 78.35 62.21 -14.97
CA VAL A 9 79.34 61.83 -15.99
C VAL A 9 79.82 63.06 -16.77
N VAL A 10 78.89 63.91 -17.22
CA VAL A 10 79.23 65.13 -17.98
C VAL A 10 80.06 66.09 -17.13
N LEU A 11 79.64 66.35 -15.87
CA LEU A 11 80.37 67.24 -14.97
C LEU A 11 81.78 66.72 -14.65
N ASN A 12 81.94 65.41 -14.44
CA ASN A 12 83.23 64.78 -14.18
C ASN A 12 84.16 64.81 -15.40
N ILE A 13 83.62 64.62 -16.61
CA ILE A 13 84.40 64.71 -17.86
C ILE A 13 84.87 66.15 -18.13
N VAL A 14 84.02 67.15 -17.86
CA VAL A 14 84.34 68.57 -18.09
C VAL A 14 85.47 69.06 -17.17
N HIS A 15 85.54 68.58 -15.93
CA HIS A 15 86.58 68.95 -14.96
C HIS A 15 87.88 68.14 -15.09
N ALA A 16 87.90 67.07 -15.89
CA ALA A 16 89.09 66.27 -16.10
C ALA A 16 90.06 66.92 -17.13
N PRO A 17 91.38 66.65 -17.04
CA PRO A 17 92.37 67.11 -18.03
C PRO A 17 91.95 66.81 -19.47
N GLN A 18 92.40 67.61 -20.45
CA GLN A 18 91.95 67.51 -21.85
C GLN A 18 92.34 66.22 -22.56
N ASP A 19 93.17 65.38 -21.92
CA ASP A 19 93.54 64.07 -22.42
C ASP A 19 92.36 63.07 -22.39
N PHE A 20 92.36 62.15 -23.35
CA PHE A 20 91.30 61.16 -23.52
C PHE A 20 91.18 60.19 -22.32
N LEU A 21 92.31 59.72 -21.78
CA LEU A 21 92.34 58.71 -20.71
C LEU A 21 91.77 59.22 -19.37
N PRO A 22 92.13 60.42 -18.87
CA PRO A 22 91.54 60.98 -17.64
C PRO A 22 90.02 61.18 -17.73
N ARG A 23 89.49 61.57 -18.89
CA ARG A 23 88.04 61.75 -19.10
C ARG A 23 87.26 60.43 -19.03
N ILE A 24 87.80 59.35 -19.61
CA ILE A 24 87.22 58.01 -19.47
C ILE A 24 87.25 57.57 -18.01
N LEU A 25 88.40 57.72 -17.35
CA LEU A 25 88.56 57.35 -15.94
C LEU A 25 87.60 58.13 -15.01
N ALA A 26 87.29 59.38 -15.33
CA ALA A 26 86.34 60.20 -14.58
C ALA A 26 84.86 59.79 -14.76
N ALA A 27 84.53 59.14 -15.89
CA ALA A 27 83.18 58.66 -16.21
C ALA A 27 82.87 57.27 -15.64
N ILE A 28 83.89 56.43 -15.41
CA ILE A 28 83.73 55.05 -14.93
C ILE A 28 82.99 54.97 -13.58
N PRO A 29 83.36 55.73 -12.53
CA PRO A 29 82.70 55.60 -11.22
C PRO A 29 81.19 55.84 -11.21
N PRO A 30 80.65 56.94 -11.79
CA PRO A 30 79.20 57.16 -11.79
C PRO A 30 78.45 56.15 -12.67
N VAL A 31 79.03 55.67 -13.78
CA VAL A 31 78.42 54.63 -14.63
C VAL A 31 78.39 53.28 -13.92
N ALA A 32 79.47 52.89 -13.25
CA ALA A 32 79.52 51.64 -12.49
C ALA A 32 78.49 51.63 -11.36
N LEU A 33 78.37 52.74 -10.60
CA LEU A 33 77.38 52.87 -9.53
C LEU A 33 75.95 52.75 -10.06
N PHE A 34 75.67 53.40 -11.20
CA PHE A 34 74.36 53.29 -11.86
C PHE A 34 74.03 51.85 -12.25
N LEU A 35 74.96 51.14 -12.88
CA LEU A 35 74.79 49.74 -13.26
C LEU A 35 74.60 48.82 -12.04
N SER A 36 75.40 49.02 -10.98
CA SER A 36 75.24 48.26 -9.73
C SER A 36 73.88 48.50 -9.09
N PHE A 37 73.40 49.74 -9.09
CA PHE A 37 72.07 50.07 -8.57
C PHE A 37 70.96 49.46 -9.42
N GLU A 38 71.07 49.49 -10.74
CA GLU A 38 70.07 48.89 -11.64
C GLU A 38 69.98 47.36 -11.46
N LEU A 39 71.12 46.69 -11.36
CA LEU A 39 71.17 45.26 -11.05
C LEU A 39 70.56 44.96 -9.68
N LEU A 40 70.88 45.74 -8.65
CA LEU A 40 70.31 45.58 -7.32
C LEU A 40 68.79 45.80 -7.33
N MET A 41 68.29 46.83 -8.02
CA MET A 41 66.85 47.08 -8.12
C MET A 41 66.12 45.96 -8.86
N ASN A 42 66.73 45.39 -9.91
CA ASN A 42 66.16 44.24 -10.61
C ASN A 42 66.14 42.99 -9.71
N GLN A 43 67.18 42.77 -8.89
CA GLN A 43 67.18 41.71 -7.88
C GLN A 43 66.09 41.93 -6.82
N VAL A 44 65.97 43.15 -6.28
CA VAL A 44 64.94 43.51 -5.29
C VAL A 44 63.55 43.30 -5.86
N LYS A 45 63.27 43.75 -7.09
CA LYS A 45 61.98 43.49 -7.77
C LYS A 45 61.69 42.00 -7.88
N GLY A 46 62.67 41.19 -8.26
CA GLY A 46 62.55 39.74 -8.34
C GLY A 46 62.24 39.10 -6.98
N ILE A 47 62.90 39.55 -5.92
CA ILE A 47 62.65 39.08 -4.54
C ILE A 47 61.23 39.45 -4.09
N VAL A 48 60.80 40.69 -4.35
CA VAL A 48 59.45 41.17 -4.01
C VAL A 48 58.38 40.38 -4.75
N HIS A 49 58.56 40.10 -6.05
CA HIS A 49 57.62 39.28 -6.82
C HIS A 49 57.54 37.85 -6.30
N ARG A 50 58.69 37.24 -5.97
CA ARG A 50 58.72 35.90 -5.36
C ARG A 50 58.02 35.89 -4.00
N ALA A 51 58.27 36.91 -3.16
CA ALA A 51 57.61 37.04 -1.86
C ALA A 51 56.09 37.17 -2.00
N ALA A 52 55.61 37.98 -2.95
CA ALA A 52 54.19 38.10 -3.26
C ALA A 52 53.57 36.76 -3.73
N ALA A 53 54.27 36.02 -4.60
CA ALA A 53 53.84 34.69 -5.03
C ALA A 53 53.76 33.71 -3.85
N PHE A 54 54.76 33.70 -2.96
CA PHE A 54 54.73 32.88 -1.75
C PHE A 54 53.55 33.23 -0.82
N GLN A 55 53.22 34.52 -0.71
CA GLN A 55 52.06 34.95 0.07
C GLN A 55 50.76 34.41 -0.55
N SER A 56 50.57 34.56 -1.86
CA SER A 56 49.38 34.03 -2.54
C SER A 56 49.24 32.50 -2.41
N LEU A 57 50.36 31.76 -2.41
CA LEU A 57 50.35 30.30 -2.20
C LEU A 57 49.94 29.95 -0.77
N ARG A 58 50.36 30.73 0.23
CA ARG A 58 49.93 30.54 1.62
C ARG A 58 48.44 30.83 1.79
N ASP A 59 47.95 31.91 1.18
CA ASP A 59 46.54 32.27 1.24
C ASP A 59 45.66 31.21 0.55
N LEU A 60 46.12 30.68 -0.58
CA LEU A 60 45.45 29.58 -1.27
C LEU A 60 45.47 28.30 -0.43
N ALA A 61 46.59 27.96 0.20
CA ALA A 61 46.68 26.79 1.08
C ALA A 61 45.77 26.94 2.32
N ALA A 62 45.64 28.14 2.88
CA ALA A 62 44.71 28.42 3.96
C ALA A 62 43.25 28.25 3.49
N THR A 63 42.92 28.76 2.31
CA THR A 63 41.59 28.64 1.71
C THR A 63 41.23 27.17 1.45
N ILE A 64 42.17 26.38 0.91
CA ILE A 64 41.98 24.94 0.68
C ILE A 64 41.67 24.23 2.00
N ARG A 65 42.45 24.49 3.06
CA ARG A 65 42.20 23.89 4.38
C ARG A 65 40.84 24.28 4.94
N GLN A 66 40.47 25.56 4.84
CA GLN A 66 39.15 26.03 5.28
C GLN A 66 38.03 25.31 4.53
N LYS A 67 38.15 25.19 3.20
CA LYS A 67 37.16 24.51 2.36
C LYS A 67 37.09 23.02 2.64
N GLN A 68 38.21 22.38 2.95
CA GLN A 68 38.23 20.97 3.41
C GLN A 68 37.45 20.81 4.71
N THR A 69 37.70 21.66 5.71
CA THR A 69 36.95 21.63 6.98
C THR A 69 35.45 21.89 6.77
N GLU A 70 35.09 22.83 5.89
CA GLU A 70 33.69 23.12 5.55
C GLU A 70 33.01 21.91 4.89
N LEU A 71 33.68 21.26 3.94
CA LEU A 71 33.19 20.05 3.29
C LEU A 71 33.04 18.89 4.27
N ASP A 72 34.02 18.68 5.15
CA ASP A 72 33.95 17.63 6.18
C ASP A 72 32.77 17.87 7.13
N GLY A 73 32.53 19.13 7.52
CA GLY A 73 31.37 19.51 8.33
C GLY A 73 30.05 19.25 7.61
N LEU A 74 29.94 19.60 6.32
CA LEU A 74 28.76 19.32 5.51
C LEU A 74 28.51 17.82 5.34
N ILE A 75 29.57 17.04 5.12
CA ILE A 75 29.47 15.58 5.02
C ILE A 75 28.96 14.99 6.33
N GLN A 76 29.48 15.43 7.47
CA GLN A 76 29.03 14.96 8.79
C GLN A 76 27.56 15.34 9.05
N ALA A 77 27.19 16.60 8.78
CA ALA A 77 25.81 17.05 8.95
C ALA A 77 24.84 16.26 8.07
N LYS A 78 25.18 16.03 6.80
CA LYS A 78 24.34 15.25 5.88
C LYS A 78 24.25 13.77 6.24
N ARG A 79 25.32 13.19 6.79
CA ARG A 79 25.28 11.82 7.33
C ARG A 79 24.33 11.74 8.52
N ALA A 80 24.41 12.68 9.46
CA ALA A 80 23.51 12.71 10.61
C ALA A 80 22.04 12.86 10.20
N GLU A 81 21.75 13.75 9.24
CA GLU A 81 20.40 13.93 8.69
C GLU A 81 19.88 12.67 7.98
N LEU A 82 20.74 11.98 7.23
CA LEU A 82 20.40 10.70 6.60
C LEU A 82 20.14 9.61 7.63
N ASP A 83 20.97 9.51 8.67
CA ASP A 83 20.81 8.52 9.73
C ASP A 83 19.49 8.73 10.50
N GLU A 84 19.15 9.99 10.81
CA GLU A 84 17.88 10.35 11.44
C GLU A 84 16.69 10.00 10.54
N LEU A 85 16.77 10.32 9.25
CA LEU A 85 15.71 10.00 8.29
C LEU A 85 15.53 8.48 8.14
N VAL A 86 16.63 7.72 8.09
CA VAL A 86 16.59 6.25 8.04
C VAL A 86 15.92 5.71 9.29
N GLN A 87 16.31 6.15 10.49
CA GLN A 87 15.69 5.73 11.74
C GLN A 87 14.19 6.03 11.79
N SER A 88 13.79 7.24 11.39
CA SER A 88 12.39 7.63 11.33
C SER A 88 11.60 6.73 10.37
N ARG A 89 12.15 6.45 9.18
CA ARG A 89 11.50 5.58 8.18
C ARG A 89 11.41 4.14 8.64
N THR A 90 12.44 3.61 9.29
CA THR A 90 12.40 2.27 9.88
C THR A 90 11.31 2.18 10.95
N ALA A 91 11.21 3.16 11.85
CA ALA A 91 10.17 3.18 12.88
C ALA A 91 8.75 3.27 12.28
N ASP A 92 8.57 4.00 11.18
CA ASP A 92 7.28 4.07 10.49
C ASP A 92 6.93 2.77 9.75
N LEU A 93 7.93 2.09 9.18
CA LEU A 93 7.75 0.76 8.59
C LEU A 93 7.34 -0.26 9.65
N ASP A 94 7.99 -0.29 10.80
CA ASP A 94 7.64 -1.20 11.90
C ASP A 94 6.19 -0.96 12.37
N LYS A 95 5.77 0.31 12.49
CA LYS A 95 4.37 0.63 12.80
C LYS A 95 3.41 0.11 11.73
N LEU A 96 3.76 0.27 10.46
CA LEU A 96 2.93 -0.18 9.36
C LEU A 96 2.81 -1.71 9.34
N ASP A 97 3.90 -2.42 9.57
CA ASP A 97 3.91 -3.89 9.65
C ASP A 97 3.01 -4.37 10.78
N THR A 98 3.10 -3.78 11.99
CA THR A 98 2.18 -4.14 13.07
C THR A 98 0.72 -3.81 12.75
N ALA A 99 0.46 -2.75 11.98
CA ALA A 99 -0.90 -2.41 11.56
C ALA A 99 -1.44 -3.42 10.54
N VAL A 100 -0.60 -3.86 9.59
CA VAL A 100 -0.93 -4.90 8.61
C VAL A 100 -1.24 -6.21 9.32
N GLU A 101 -0.44 -6.63 10.31
CA GLU A 101 -0.70 -7.83 11.12
C GLU A 101 -2.01 -7.75 11.91
N ARG A 102 -2.34 -6.57 12.48
CA ARG A 102 -3.64 -6.36 13.12
C ARG A 102 -4.79 -6.46 12.12
N MET A 103 -4.63 -5.92 10.92
CA MET A 103 -5.66 -5.99 9.90
C MET A 103 -5.84 -7.41 9.34
N THR A 104 -4.78 -8.19 9.21
CA THR A 104 -4.88 -9.59 8.77
C THR A 104 -5.59 -10.44 9.81
N THR A 105 -5.25 -10.30 11.10
CA THR A 105 -5.95 -10.98 12.19
C THR A 105 -7.42 -10.57 12.30
N GLN A 106 -7.75 -9.27 12.16
CA GLN A 106 -9.13 -8.80 12.09
C GLN A 106 -9.89 -9.38 10.88
N LYS A 107 -9.24 -9.47 9.72
CA LYS A 107 -9.86 -10.06 8.54
C LYS A 107 -10.15 -11.55 8.75
N GLU A 108 -9.22 -12.30 9.34
CA GLU A 108 -9.39 -13.73 9.62
C GLU A 108 -10.53 -13.98 10.61
N THR A 109 -10.58 -13.20 11.69
CA THR A 109 -11.66 -13.29 12.69
C THR A 109 -13.03 -12.96 12.08
N LEU A 110 -13.15 -11.86 11.33
CA LEU A 110 -14.39 -11.53 10.63
C LEU A 110 -14.77 -12.59 9.58
N GLN A 111 -13.81 -13.20 8.89
CA GLN A 111 -14.08 -14.29 7.95
C GLN A 111 -14.58 -15.55 8.66
N ALA A 112 -14.07 -15.87 9.85
CA ALA A 112 -14.55 -16.97 10.67
C ALA A 112 -15.99 -16.71 11.13
N GLU A 113 -16.25 -15.55 11.73
CA GLU A 113 -17.59 -15.15 12.19
C GLU A 113 -18.61 -15.19 11.05
N LEU A 114 -18.23 -14.73 9.85
CA LEU A 114 -19.11 -14.74 8.68
C LEU A 114 -19.37 -16.15 8.14
N ARG A 115 -18.45 -17.10 8.34
CA ARG A 115 -18.69 -18.54 8.06
C ARG A 115 -19.65 -19.13 9.07
N ASP A 116 -19.48 -18.83 10.35
CA ASP A 116 -20.34 -19.32 11.42
C ASP A 116 -21.76 -18.82 11.25
N LEU A 117 -21.94 -17.51 11.02
CA LEU A 117 -23.25 -16.89 10.78
C LEU A 117 -23.95 -17.47 9.54
N ARG A 118 -23.18 -17.79 8.48
CA ARG A 118 -23.73 -18.48 7.29
C ARG A 118 -24.17 -19.90 7.61
N SER A 119 -23.45 -20.60 8.48
CA SER A 119 -23.80 -21.96 8.90
C SER A 119 -25.08 -21.96 9.76
N GLU A 120 -25.17 -21.04 10.72
CA GLU A 120 -26.36 -20.84 11.57
C GLU A 120 -27.57 -20.48 10.72
N ARG A 121 -27.42 -19.56 9.76
CA ARG A 121 -28.49 -19.19 8.84
C ARG A 121 -28.99 -20.39 8.03
N ARG A 122 -28.08 -21.25 7.54
CA ARG A 122 -28.46 -22.47 6.82
C ARG A 122 -29.19 -23.47 7.70
N GLN A 123 -28.74 -23.65 8.94
CA GLN A 123 -29.40 -24.53 9.90
C GLN A 123 -30.81 -24.03 10.23
N ALA A 124 -30.95 -22.74 10.55
CA ALA A 124 -32.24 -22.12 10.82
C ALA A 124 -33.19 -22.21 9.62
N GLN A 125 -32.70 -21.99 8.41
CA GLN A 125 -33.50 -22.13 7.19
C GLN A 125 -33.93 -23.58 6.95
N THR A 126 -33.06 -24.55 7.23
CA THR A 126 -33.39 -25.98 7.11
C THR A 126 -34.45 -26.39 8.14
N ALA A 127 -34.29 -25.97 9.40
CA ALA A 127 -35.28 -26.20 10.46
C ALA A 127 -36.65 -25.56 10.12
N SER A 128 -36.65 -24.34 9.59
CA SER A 128 -37.88 -23.68 9.12
C SER A 128 -38.54 -24.45 7.97
N ASN A 129 -37.76 -24.94 7.01
CA ASN A 129 -38.30 -25.71 5.88
C ASN A 129 -38.88 -27.06 6.33
N LEU A 130 -38.24 -27.73 7.29
CA LEU A 130 -38.76 -28.95 7.91
C LEU A 130 -40.11 -28.68 8.59
N GLY A 131 -40.22 -27.61 9.39
CA GLY A 131 -41.48 -27.24 10.02
C GLY A 131 -42.61 -26.93 9.02
N ILE A 132 -42.29 -26.29 7.90
CA ILE A 132 -43.27 -26.06 6.81
C ILE A 132 -43.70 -27.39 6.16
N LEU A 133 -42.76 -28.31 5.94
CA LEU A 133 -43.05 -29.62 5.36
C LEU A 133 -43.93 -30.46 6.28
N ASP A 134 -43.66 -30.45 7.58
CA ASP A 134 -44.47 -31.14 8.59
C ASP A 134 -45.89 -30.57 8.65
N LEU A 135 -46.03 -29.24 8.62
CA LEU A 135 -47.33 -28.58 8.55
C LEU A 135 -48.08 -28.95 7.26
N ALA A 136 -47.40 -28.93 6.12
CA ALA A 136 -48.00 -29.31 4.83
C ALA A 136 -48.45 -30.77 4.81
N ASN A 137 -47.67 -31.67 5.42
CA ASN A 137 -48.03 -33.08 5.58
C ASN A 137 -49.24 -33.26 6.50
N ALA A 138 -49.29 -32.57 7.64
CA ALA A 138 -50.42 -32.61 8.57
C ALA A 138 -51.72 -32.15 7.90
N VAL A 139 -51.67 -31.04 7.15
CA VAL A 139 -52.81 -30.54 6.37
C VAL A 139 -53.24 -31.53 5.30
N ARG A 140 -52.28 -32.15 4.58
CA ARG A 140 -52.60 -33.17 3.57
C ARG A 140 -53.28 -34.40 4.17
N VAL A 141 -52.83 -34.86 5.33
CA VAL A 141 -53.45 -35.99 6.05
C VAL A 141 -54.85 -35.61 6.52
N ALA A 142 -55.03 -34.43 7.13
CA ALA A 142 -56.34 -33.94 7.57
C ALA A 142 -57.34 -33.81 6.40
N ASN A 143 -56.93 -33.24 5.27
CA ASN A 143 -57.78 -33.13 4.08
C ASN A 143 -58.14 -34.50 3.49
N LYS A 144 -57.25 -35.49 3.62
CA LYS A 144 -57.50 -36.87 3.19
C LYS A 144 -58.52 -37.54 4.10
N THR A 145 -58.37 -37.42 5.42
CA THR A 145 -59.31 -37.99 6.40
C THR A 145 -60.69 -37.36 6.26
N GLU A 146 -60.77 -36.02 6.13
CA GLU A 146 -62.04 -35.31 5.90
C GLU A 146 -62.73 -35.78 4.61
N ALA A 147 -61.97 -35.97 3.52
CA ALA A 147 -62.53 -36.47 2.27
C ALA A 147 -62.97 -37.95 2.35
N GLN A 148 -62.29 -38.78 3.15
CA GLN A 148 -62.69 -40.16 3.41
C GLN A 148 -63.96 -40.21 4.26
N ASP A 149 -64.09 -39.37 5.29
CA ASP A 149 -65.27 -39.32 6.13
C ASP A 149 -66.49 -38.76 5.36
N ALA A 150 -66.30 -37.75 4.51
CA ALA A 150 -67.35 -37.27 3.61
C ALA A 150 -67.80 -38.33 2.59
N LEU A 151 -66.87 -39.17 2.10
CA LEU A 151 -67.19 -40.28 1.22
C LEU A 151 -68.01 -41.36 1.95
N LEU A 152 -67.64 -41.70 3.18
CA LEU A 152 -68.42 -42.62 4.00
C LEU A 152 -69.81 -42.07 4.25
N ALA A 153 -69.94 -40.81 4.68
CA ALA A 153 -71.25 -40.18 4.89
C ALA A 153 -72.15 -40.23 3.63
N TYR A 154 -71.57 -39.94 2.45
CA TYR A 154 -72.31 -40.00 1.18
C TYR A 154 -72.73 -41.44 0.81
N LEU A 155 -71.83 -42.42 0.98
CA LEU A 155 -72.14 -43.82 0.67
C LEU A 155 -73.10 -44.44 1.69
N ALA A 156 -73.19 -43.91 2.91
CA ALA A 156 -74.20 -44.28 3.90
C ALA A 156 -75.61 -43.88 3.43
N GLU A 157 -75.73 -42.66 2.90
CA GLU A 157 -77.00 -42.11 2.43
C GLU A 157 -77.40 -42.70 1.05
N TYR A 158 -76.41 -43.06 0.23
CA TYR A 158 -76.60 -43.59 -1.11
C TYR A 158 -75.76 -44.87 -1.34
N PRO A 159 -76.18 -46.03 -0.81
CA PRO A 159 -75.42 -47.27 -0.88
C PRO A 159 -75.25 -47.79 -2.31
N ASP A 160 -76.16 -47.48 -3.23
CA ASP A 160 -76.08 -47.88 -4.63
C ASP A 160 -75.29 -46.91 -5.53
N ALA A 161 -74.77 -45.82 -4.97
CA ALA A 161 -74.08 -44.80 -5.75
C ALA A 161 -72.81 -45.34 -6.45
N SER A 162 -72.61 -44.90 -7.69
CA SER A 162 -71.39 -45.17 -8.42
C SER A 162 -70.23 -44.32 -7.88
N LEU A 163 -69.00 -44.79 -8.05
CA LEU A 163 -67.79 -44.04 -7.65
C LEU A 163 -67.66 -42.68 -8.35
N ALA A 164 -68.30 -42.51 -9.53
CA ALA A 164 -68.29 -41.25 -10.26
C ALA A 164 -69.27 -40.23 -9.65
N GLU A 165 -70.44 -40.68 -9.19
CA GLU A 165 -71.42 -39.85 -8.49
C GLU A 165 -70.89 -39.41 -7.13
N ALA A 166 -70.32 -40.35 -6.36
CA ALA A 166 -69.69 -40.04 -5.09
C ALA A 166 -68.53 -39.02 -5.24
N GLY A 167 -67.70 -39.17 -6.28
CA GLY A 167 -66.64 -38.21 -6.56
C GLY A 167 -67.17 -36.81 -6.90
N THR A 168 -68.24 -36.73 -7.67
CA THR A 168 -68.88 -35.44 -8.02
C THR A 168 -69.47 -34.77 -6.77
N ALA A 169 -70.11 -35.55 -5.89
CA ALA A 169 -70.73 -35.04 -4.66
C ALA A 169 -69.70 -34.48 -3.66
N ILE A 170 -68.54 -35.13 -3.49
CA ILE A 170 -67.51 -34.70 -2.54
C ILE A 170 -66.40 -33.83 -3.18
N GLY A 171 -66.57 -33.43 -4.45
CA GLY A 171 -65.62 -32.56 -5.16
C GLY A 171 -64.26 -33.18 -5.43
N ARG A 172 -64.20 -34.51 -5.67
CA ARG A 172 -62.96 -35.27 -5.93
C ARG A 172 -63.06 -36.07 -7.23
N SER A 173 -61.90 -36.33 -7.84
CA SER A 173 -61.87 -37.11 -9.07
C SER A 173 -62.23 -38.58 -8.83
N LYS A 174 -62.82 -39.25 -9.82
CA LYS A 174 -63.17 -40.69 -9.76
C LYS A 174 -61.96 -41.57 -9.40
N SER A 175 -60.77 -41.25 -9.90
CA SER A 175 -59.55 -42.02 -9.58
C SER A 175 -59.13 -41.84 -8.12
N THR A 176 -59.25 -40.63 -7.57
CA THR A 176 -59.00 -40.34 -6.14
C THR A 176 -59.98 -41.09 -5.26
N ILE A 177 -61.28 -41.11 -5.61
CA ILE A 177 -62.29 -41.91 -4.89
C ILE A 177 -61.95 -43.40 -4.92
N GLY A 178 -61.54 -43.93 -6.08
CA GLY A 178 -61.16 -45.33 -6.20
C GLY A 178 -59.99 -45.72 -5.28
N VAL A 179 -59.08 -44.78 -5.00
CA VAL A 179 -58.01 -44.98 -4.02
C VAL A 179 -58.57 -44.94 -2.60
N TYR A 180 -59.41 -43.95 -2.25
CA TYR A 180 -60.01 -43.87 -0.91
C TYR A 180 -60.88 -45.07 -0.58
N VAL A 181 -61.69 -45.56 -1.51
CA VAL A 181 -62.50 -46.76 -1.32
C VAL A 181 -61.61 -47.98 -1.08
N ARG A 182 -60.52 -48.13 -1.85
CA ARG A 182 -59.57 -49.23 -1.62
C ARG A 182 -58.96 -49.16 -0.23
N GLU A 183 -58.49 -47.98 0.18
CA GLU A 183 -57.89 -47.77 1.50
C GLU A 183 -58.90 -47.99 2.64
N LEU A 184 -60.14 -47.54 2.48
CA LEU A 184 -61.21 -47.75 3.46
C LEU A 184 -61.65 -49.22 3.53
N SER A 185 -61.61 -49.95 2.42
CA SER A 185 -61.84 -51.40 2.40
C SER A 185 -60.70 -52.19 3.01
N GLU A 186 -59.44 -51.79 2.75
CA GLU A 186 -58.25 -52.38 3.38
C GLU A 186 -58.23 -52.11 4.89
N SER A 187 -58.71 -50.94 5.33
CA SER A 187 -58.89 -50.61 6.74
C SER A 187 -60.17 -51.17 7.36
N GLY A 188 -60.94 -51.97 6.63
CA GLY A 188 -62.17 -52.61 7.12
C GLY A 188 -63.38 -51.69 7.31
N ARG A 189 -63.27 -50.39 7.03
CA ARG A 189 -64.35 -49.38 7.24
C ARG A 189 -65.43 -49.39 6.16
N LEU A 190 -65.17 -49.98 5.00
CA LEU A 190 -66.08 -49.99 3.85
C LEU A 190 -66.03 -51.32 3.09
N HIS A 191 -67.17 -51.98 2.92
CA HIS A 191 -67.28 -53.23 2.15
C HIS A 191 -68.35 -53.11 1.04
N LYS A 192 -68.25 -53.96 0.00
CA LYS A 192 -69.25 -54.01 -1.08
C LYS A 192 -69.95 -55.37 -1.06
N ASN A 193 -71.17 -55.41 -0.56
CA ASN A 193 -71.91 -56.64 -0.25
C ASN A 193 -72.84 -57.13 -1.39
N GLY A 194 -72.63 -56.66 -2.62
CA GLY A 194 -73.46 -57.03 -3.78
C GLY A 194 -74.81 -56.29 -3.89
N HIS A 195 -75.25 -55.60 -2.83
CA HIS A 195 -76.44 -54.76 -2.78
C HIS A 195 -76.13 -53.27 -2.57
N GLY A 196 -74.86 -52.88 -2.71
CA GLY A 196 -74.39 -51.51 -2.50
C GLY A 196 -73.09 -51.49 -1.69
N TRP A 197 -72.75 -50.30 -1.21
CA TRP A 197 -71.68 -50.05 -0.25
C TRP A 197 -72.23 -50.15 1.17
N GLU A 198 -71.52 -50.89 2.01
CA GLU A 198 -71.83 -51.10 3.43
C GLU A 198 -70.69 -50.54 4.28
N ILE A 199 -71.04 -49.67 5.23
CA ILE A 199 -70.08 -49.10 6.18
C ILE A 199 -70.07 -50.01 7.40
N VAL A 200 -68.87 -50.44 7.77
CA VAL A 200 -68.66 -51.27 8.95
C VAL A 200 -68.18 -50.33 10.05
N ASP A 201 -69.09 -49.97 10.95
CA ASP A 201 -68.71 -49.24 12.16
C ASP A 201 -67.95 -50.22 13.08
N GLU A 202 -66.70 -49.89 13.41
CA GLU A 202 -66.02 -50.50 14.56
C GLU A 202 -66.67 -49.93 15.84
N GLU A 203 -67.38 -50.76 16.61
CA GLU A 203 -67.63 -50.52 18.05
C GLU A 203 -66.33 -50.54 18.85
#